data_AF-A0A1J4SXH3-F1
#
_entry.id   AF-A0A1J4SXH3-F1
#
_cell.length_a   1.000
_cell.length_b   1.000
_cell.length_c   1.000
_cell.angle_alpha   90.00
_cell.angle_beta   90.00
_cell.angle_gamma   90.00
#
_symmetry.space_group_name_H-M   'P 1'
#
loop_
_entity.id
_entity.type
_entity.pdbx_description
1 polymer ?
#
loop_
_entity_poly.entity_id
_entity_poly.type
_entity_poly.pdbx_seq_one_letter_code
_entity_poly.pdbx_strand_id
1 'polypeptide(L)'
;MPTKTGIIKTTTVKAYITKAKKMRTQAAAVKKFIDDFDVVIEAVIVEAVRLAKAAKRNTVMKVDVAAAVEKYLKKTDLTWDQTAASVIKHNPTDLGKISKNILEWISAHENPKPKRK
;
A
#
# COMPACT_ATOMS: atom_id res chain seq x y z
N MET A 1 -20.80 3.77 12.22
CA MET A 1 -20.12 2.53 11.77
C MET A 1 -19.90 2.70 10.27
N PRO A 2 -18.67 2.64 9.75
CA PRO A 2 -18.46 2.67 8.30
C PRO A 2 -19.26 1.52 7.67
N THR A 3 -19.98 1.85 6.60
CA THR A 3 -20.84 0.92 5.89
C THR A 3 -19.91 -0.11 5.23
N LYS A 4 -19.90 -1.35 5.71
CA LYS A 4 -19.11 -2.42 5.08
C LYS A 4 -19.40 -2.41 3.59
N THR A 5 -18.38 -2.22 2.77
CA THR A 5 -18.56 -2.00 1.33
C THR A 5 -19.17 -3.24 0.67
N GLY A 6 -19.02 -4.40 1.31
CA GLY A 6 -19.50 -5.68 0.78
C GLY A 6 -18.78 -6.11 -0.49
N ILE A 7 -17.73 -5.39 -0.87
CA ILE A 7 -16.96 -5.60 -2.10
C ILE A 7 -16.25 -6.96 -2.03
N ILE A 8 -15.67 -7.29 -0.87
CA ILE A 8 -15.04 -8.59 -0.65
C ILE A 8 -16.06 -9.57 -0.08
N LYS A 9 -16.49 -10.54 -0.89
CA LYS A 9 -17.40 -11.60 -0.45
C LYS A 9 -16.67 -12.67 0.36
N THR A 10 -17.18 -12.95 1.55
CA THR A 10 -16.70 -14.03 2.44
C THR A 10 -16.62 -15.39 1.75
N THR A 11 -17.60 -15.70 0.90
CA THR A 11 -17.66 -16.96 0.14
C THR A 11 -16.49 -17.07 -0.83
N THR A 12 -16.13 -15.98 -1.53
CA THR A 12 -15.01 -15.94 -2.46
C THR A 12 -13.68 -16.18 -1.74
N VAL A 13 -13.45 -15.47 -0.62
CA VAL A 13 -12.22 -15.64 0.17
C VAL A 13 -12.09 -17.07 0.71
N LYS A 14 -13.16 -17.63 1.28
CA LYS A 14 -13.18 -19.02 1.76
C LYS A 14 -12.93 -20.02 0.63
N ALA A 15 -13.56 -19.84 -0.52
CA ALA A 15 -13.40 -20.73 -1.66
C ALA A 15 -11.96 -20.71 -2.18
N TYR A 16 -11.32 -19.54 -2.22
CA TYR A 16 -9.93 -19.43 -2.65
C TYR A 16 -8.98 -20.18 -1.70
N ILE A 17 -9.14 -20.00 -0.38
CA ILE A 17 -8.29 -20.67 0.62
C ILE A 17 -8.50 -22.20 0.58
N THR A 18 -9.76 -22.65 0.55
CA THR A 18 -10.09 -24.07 0.63
C THR A 18 -9.88 -24.83 -0.67
N LYS A 19 -10.28 -24.27 -1.82
CA LYS A 19 -10.23 -24.97 -3.10
C LYS A 19 -8.94 -24.74 -3.87
N ALA A 20 -8.47 -23.49 -3.95
CA ALA A 20 -7.29 -23.14 -4.72
C ALA A 20 -6.00 -23.34 -3.92
N LYS A 21 -6.00 -23.01 -2.62
CA LYS A 21 -4.85 -23.21 -1.74
C LYS A 21 -4.88 -24.49 -0.94
N LYS A 22 -5.98 -25.28 -1.00
CA LYS A 22 -6.13 -26.57 -0.33
C LYS A 22 -5.95 -26.49 1.20
N MET A 23 -6.30 -25.37 1.82
CA MET A 23 -6.15 -25.12 3.26
C MET A 23 -7.49 -25.05 3.97
N ARG A 24 -7.53 -25.46 5.24
CA ARG A 24 -8.66 -25.15 6.13
C ARG A 24 -8.57 -23.69 6.58
N THR A 25 -9.71 -23.09 6.88
CA THR A 25 -9.76 -21.70 7.34
C THR A 25 -10.78 -21.52 8.45
N GLN A 26 -10.39 -20.77 9.49
CA GLN A 26 -11.28 -20.41 10.57
C GLN A 26 -12.17 -19.24 10.12
N ALA A 27 -13.47 -19.29 10.43
CA ALA A 27 -14.41 -18.24 10.05
C ALA A 27 -14.02 -16.85 10.60
N ALA A 28 -13.49 -16.79 11.84
CA ALA A 28 -13.01 -15.57 12.45
C ALA A 28 -11.81 -14.95 11.71
N ALA A 29 -10.87 -15.78 11.24
CA ALA A 29 -9.72 -15.31 10.47
C ALA A 29 -10.15 -14.70 9.13
N VAL A 30 -11.10 -15.34 8.43
CA VAL A 30 -11.67 -14.77 7.19
C VAL A 30 -12.40 -13.47 7.46
N LYS A 31 -13.18 -13.40 8.55
CA LYS A 31 -13.90 -12.18 8.91
C LYS A 31 -12.92 -11.03 9.18
N LYS A 32 -11.85 -11.27 9.96
CA LYS A 32 -10.83 -10.26 10.23
C LYS A 32 -10.13 -9.81 8.95
N PHE A 33 -9.71 -10.75 8.09
CA PHE A 33 -9.12 -10.43 6.80
C PHE A 33 -10.01 -9.50 5.97
N ILE A 34 -11.31 -9.82 5.90
CA ILE A 34 -12.27 -9.01 5.14
C ILE A 34 -12.43 -7.65 5.78
N ASP A 35 -12.66 -7.57 7.09
CA ASP A 35 -12.86 -6.30 7.79
C ASP A 35 -11.64 -5.36 7.61
N ASP A 36 -10.41 -5.89 7.73
CA ASP A 36 -9.18 -5.11 7.54
C ASP A 36 -9.04 -4.61 6.09
N PHE A 37 -9.33 -5.45 5.09
CA PHE A 37 -9.24 -5.06 3.68
C PHE A 37 -10.38 -4.15 3.23
N ASP A 38 -11.59 -4.31 3.77
CA ASP A 38 -12.78 -3.54 3.40
C ASP A 38 -12.55 -2.05 3.71
N VAL A 39 -11.97 -1.76 4.87
CA VAL A 39 -11.56 -0.40 5.28
C VAL A 39 -10.56 0.21 4.30
N VAL A 40 -9.56 -0.56 3.89
CA VAL A 40 -8.52 -0.07 2.97
C VAL A 40 -9.09 0.16 1.57
N ILE A 41 -9.94 -0.74 1.08
CA ILE A 41 -10.60 -0.59 -0.23
C ILE A 41 -11.52 0.62 -0.22
N GLU A 42 -12.29 0.83 0.85
CA GLU A 42 -13.14 2.03 1.01
C GLU A 42 -12.30 3.31 0.91
N ALA A 43 -11.19 3.38 1.65
CA ALA A 43 -10.30 4.53 1.64
C ALA A 43 -9.72 4.81 0.23
N VAL A 44 -9.30 3.76 -0.48
CA VAL A 44 -8.82 3.88 -1.87
C VAL A 44 -9.91 4.38 -2.80
N ILE A 45 -11.14 3.87 -2.69
CA ILE A 45 -12.26 4.30 -3.54
C ILE A 45 -12.61 5.77 -3.28
N VAL A 46 -12.74 6.15 -2.01
CA VAL A 46 -13.06 7.54 -1.63
C VAL A 46 -12.01 8.51 -2.14
N GLU A 47 -10.74 8.16 -2.04
CA GLU A 47 -9.64 8.98 -2.55
C GLU A 47 -9.64 9.06 -4.08
N ALA A 48 -9.85 7.95 -4.78
CA ALA A 48 -9.93 7.95 -6.24
C ALA A 48 -11.09 8.83 -6.73
N VAL A 49 -12.25 8.78 -6.05
CA VAL A 49 -13.38 9.68 -6.33
C VAL A 49 -13.02 11.14 -6.05
N ARG A 50 -12.33 11.42 -4.95
CA ARG A 50 -11.87 12.77 -4.60
C ARG A 50 -10.94 13.33 -5.68
N LEU A 51 -10.00 12.54 -6.17
CA LEU A 51 -9.05 12.91 -7.24
C LEU A 51 -9.76 13.16 -8.57
N ALA A 52 -10.72 12.29 -8.95
CA ALA A 52 -11.52 12.50 -10.16
C ALA A 52 -12.33 13.81 -10.09
N LYS A 53 -12.97 14.08 -8.95
CA LYS A 53 -13.71 15.34 -8.72
C LYS A 53 -12.79 16.57 -8.73
N ALA A 54 -11.60 16.48 -8.15
CA ALA A 54 -10.61 17.57 -8.18
C ALA A 54 -10.17 17.90 -9.63
N ALA A 55 -10.12 16.89 -10.49
CA ALA A 55 -9.88 17.04 -11.93
C ALA A 55 -11.15 17.41 -12.73
N LYS A 56 -12.26 17.78 -12.06
CA LYS A 56 -13.55 18.13 -12.66
C LYS A 56 -14.17 17.01 -13.53
N ARG A 57 -13.89 15.74 -13.19
CA ARG A 57 -14.42 14.56 -13.89
C ARG A 57 -15.45 13.84 -13.02
N ASN A 58 -16.46 13.28 -13.69
CA ASN A 58 -17.43 12.35 -13.10
C ASN A 58 -17.06 10.87 -13.32
N THR A 59 -15.95 10.62 -14.02
CA THR A 59 -15.43 9.28 -14.27
C THR A 59 -14.10 9.11 -13.55
N VAL A 60 -14.02 8.10 -12.69
CA VAL A 60 -12.78 7.65 -12.07
C VAL A 60 -11.93 6.95 -13.13
N MET A 61 -10.70 7.43 -13.33
CA MET A 61 -9.77 6.90 -14.32
C MET A 61 -8.64 6.13 -13.66
N LYS A 62 -7.88 5.39 -14.48
CA LYS A 62 -6.70 4.63 -14.04
C LYS A 62 -5.72 5.47 -13.20
N VAL A 63 -5.54 6.75 -13.54
CA VAL A 63 -4.64 7.67 -12.84
C VAL A 63 -5.09 7.98 -11.42
N ASP A 64 -6.40 8.12 -11.19
CA ASP A 64 -6.95 8.40 -9.86
C ASP A 64 -6.79 7.19 -8.94
N VAL A 65 -7.10 6.00 -9.48
CA VAL A 65 -6.95 4.73 -8.75
C VAL A 65 -5.47 4.47 -8.45
N ALA A 66 -4.57 4.71 -9.39
CA ALA A 66 -3.14 4.51 -9.18
C ALA A 66 -2.60 5.39 -8.05
N ALA A 67 -2.96 6.69 -8.03
CA ALA A 67 -2.57 7.62 -6.98
C ALA A 67 -3.20 7.28 -5.62
N ALA A 68 -4.47 6.88 -5.60
CA ALA A 68 -5.14 6.45 -4.37
C ALA A 68 -4.51 5.17 -3.78
N VAL A 69 -4.22 4.17 -4.63
CA VAL A 69 -3.51 2.95 -4.22
C VAL A 69 -2.11 3.28 -3.71
N GLU A 70 -1.38 4.19 -4.35
CA GLU A 70 -0.05 4.57 -3.87
C GLU A 70 -0.10 5.14 -2.45
N LYS A 71 -1.08 6.01 -2.18
CA LYS A 71 -1.29 6.64 -0.87
C LYS A 71 -1.66 5.64 0.23
N TYR A 72 -2.56 4.70 -0.02
CA TYR A 72 -3.08 3.81 1.05
C TYR A 72 -2.47 2.41 1.11
N LEU A 73 -1.82 1.95 0.03
CA LEU A 73 -1.27 0.59 -0.05
C LEU A 73 0.25 0.54 -0.30
N LYS A 74 0.88 1.58 -0.86
CA LYS A 74 2.31 1.52 -1.26
C LYS A 74 3.25 2.40 -0.45
N LYS A 75 2.77 3.49 0.15
CA LYS A 75 3.58 4.37 0.99
C LYS A 75 3.04 4.36 2.40
N THR A 76 3.81 3.75 3.31
CA THR A 76 3.65 3.98 4.74
C THR A 76 4.71 4.99 5.11
N ASP A 77 4.32 6.22 5.46
CA ASP A 77 5.22 7.13 6.15
C ASP A 77 5.45 6.54 7.55
N LEU A 78 6.54 5.79 7.69
CA LEU A 78 6.96 5.26 8.97
C LEU A 78 7.56 6.41 9.78
N THR A 79 7.17 6.52 11.04
CA THR A 79 7.95 7.33 12.00
C THR A 79 9.38 6.79 12.07
N TRP A 80 10.34 7.59 12.55
CA TRP A 80 11.73 7.16 12.61
C TRP A 80 11.90 5.85 13.41
N ASP A 81 11.14 5.70 14.49
CA ASP A 81 11.14 4.49 15.31
C ASP A 81 10.60 3.26 14.56
N GLN A 82 9.52 3.44 13.79
CA GLN A 82 8.96 2.38 12.95
C GLN A 82 9.89 2.03 11.77
N THR A 83 10.59 3.02 11.22
CA THR A 83 11.59 2.85 10.17
C THR A 83 12.76 2.03 10.69
N ALA A 84 13.31 2.40 11.85
CA ALA A 84 14.40 1.68 12.50
C ALA A 84 14.01 0.22 12.81
N ALA A 85 12.82 -0.01 13.36
CA ALA A 85 12.34 -1.36 13.65
C ALA A 85 12.17 -2.24 12.40
N SER A 86 11.78 -1.64 11.26
CA SER A 86 11.66 -2.37 9.99
C SER A 86 13.03 -2.63 9.34
N VAL A 87 13.96 -1.69 9.45
CA VAL A 87 15.30 -1.76 8.86
C VAL A 87 16.21 -2.72 9.64
N ILE A 88 16.18 -2.69 10.98
CA ILE A 88 16.99 -3.56 11.86
C ILE A 88 16.63 -5.05 11.70
N LYS A 89 15.44 -5.38 11.22
CA LYS A 89 15.04 -6.76 10.91
C LYS A 89 15.74 -7.37 9.68
N HIS A 90 16.47 -6.59 8.90
CA HIS A 90 17.16 -7.08 7.70
C HIS A 90 18.62 -7.48 7.96
N ASN A 91 19.13 -8.40 7.12
CA ASN A 91 20.51 -8.87 7.17
C ASN A 91 21.49 -7.68 6.93
N PRO A 92 22.63 -7.59 7.64
CA PRO A 92 23.61 -6.51 7.50
C PRO A 92 24.01 -6.14 6.06
N THR A 93 24.00 -7.08 5.11
CA THR A 93 24.25 -6.81 3.69
C THR A 93 23.21 -5.88 3.05
N ASP A 94 21.95 -5.98 3.47
CA ASP A 94 20.86 -5.16 2.94
C ASP A 94 20.83 -3.77 3.58
N LEU A 95 21.28 -3.65 4.83
CA LEU A 95 21.53 -2.35 5.48
C LEU A 95 22.55 -1.50 4.69
N GLY A 96 23.61 -2.14 4.20
CA GLY A 96 24.62 -1.47 3.38
C GLY A 96 24.05 -0.92 2.06
N LYS A 97 23.15 -1.67 1.40
CA LYS A 97 22.48 -1.23 0.17
C LYS A 97 21.51 -0.08 0.43
N ILE A 98 20.77 -0.15 1.53
CA ILE A 98 19.85 0.92 1.95
C ILE A 98 20.63 2.21 2.21
N SER A 99 21.73 2.14 2.98
CA SER A 99 22.60 3.28 3.25
C SER A 99 23.14 3.92 1.96
N LYS A 100 23.62 3.10 1.02
CA LYS A 100 24.11 3.59 -0.28
C LYS A 100 23.04 4.32 -1.09
N ASN A 101 21.82 3.76 -1.16
CA ASN A 101 20.72 4.38 -1.88
C ASN A 101 20.28 5.72 -1.26
N ILE A 102 20.30 5.82 0.07
CA ILE A 102 20.02 7.09 0.78
C ILE A 102 21.07 8.14 0.43
N LEU A 103 22.35 7.77 0.48
CA LEU A 103 23.46 8.68 0.15
C LEU A 103 23.43 9.12 -1.32
N GLU A 104 23.08 8.22 -2.25
CA GLU A 104 22.89 8.56 -3.66
C GLU A 104 21.72 9.54 -3.86
N TRP A 105 20.60 9.33 -3.15
CA TRP A 105 19.45 10.22 -3.21
C TRP A 105 19.78 11.62 -2.66
N ILE A 106 20.42 11.71 -1.48
CA ILE A 106 20.86 12.99 -0.89
C ILE A 106 21.82 13.71 -1.83
N SER A 107 22.81 12.98 -2.38
CA SER A 107 23.79 13.56 -3.31
C SER A 107 23.14 14.10 -4.59
N ALA A 108 22.09 13.44 -5.10
CA ALA A 108 21.38 13.87 -6.30
C ALA A 108 20.49 15.10 -6.07
N HIS A 109 20.04 15.35 -4.84
CA HIS A 109 19.05 16.38 -4.54
C HIS A 109 19.59 17.58 -3.75
N GLU A 110 20.67 17.43 -2.97
CA GLU A 110 21.29 18.55 -2.23
C GLU A 110 22.46 19.21 -2.96
N ASN A 111 23.15 18.49 -3.87
CA ASN A 111 24.26 19.05 -4.66
C ASN A 111 24.21 18.55 -6.11
N PRO A 112 23.44 19.17 -7.01
CA PRO A 112 23.39 18.76 -8.40
C PRO A 112 24.78 18.98 -9.03
N LYS A 113 25.54 17.89 -9.25
CA LYS A 113 26.81 17.98 -9.97
C LYS A 113 26.54 18.54 -11.37
N PRO A 114 27.21 19.63 -11.79
CA PRO A 114 27.05 20.13 -13.14
C PRO A 114 27.53 19.07 -14.14
N LYS A 115 26.66 18.72 -15.10
CA LYS A 115 27.01 17.80 -16.18
C LYS A 115 28.23 18.36 -16.92
N ARG A 116 29.36 17.66 -16.84
CA ARG A 116 30.50 17.93 -17.73
C ARG A 116 30.06 17.57 -19.16
N LYS A 117 30.15 18.55 -20.05
CA LYS A 117 30.00 18.38 -21.51
C LYS A 117 31.12 17.53 -22.07
#